data_AF-A0A9P4M2Z0-F1
#
_entry.id   AF-A0A9P4M2Z0-F1
#
_cell.length_a   1.000
_cell.length_b   1.000
_cell.length_c   1.000
_cell.angle_alpha   90.00
_cell.angle_beta   90.00
_cell.angle_gamma   90.00
#
_symmetry.space_group_name_H-M   'P 1'
#
loop_
_entity.id
_entity.type
_entity.pdbx_description
1 polymer ?
#
loop_
_entity_poly.entity_id
_entity_poly.type
_entity_poly.pdbx_seq_one_letter_code
_entity_poly.pdbx_strand_id
1 'polypeptide(L)'
;LALPLELRLHIYSFILPHTISTDSDIVNTLKSTPSTSQDNDSTSGNTSRISSLQRSNSMTSLLKTFKAAPVNCTLWRRGHTAILAVNHQIHNEAADVLYGDNFFSLTISYDRMLFHFAWQLPTGLQPRRSFEFLQWFSHGNIRRMRNFLITIEYVDSYTSTVKYNCGGAGLTAGLKGQVERLVKELRRQGGSVTPPLKYVEVMLLD
;
A
#
# COMPACT_ATOMS: atom_id res chain seq x y z
N LEU A 1 -5.10 36.00 0.67
CA LEU A 1 -6.33 35.53 1.35
C LEU A 1 -6.38 36.12 2.75
N ALA A 2 -7.56 36.55 3.23
CA ALA A 2 -7.72 37.16 4.56
C ALA A 2 -8.13 36.17 5.68
N LEU A 3 -8.34 34.89 5.34
CA LEU A 3 -8.69 33.86 6.32
C LEU A 3 -7.43 33.39 7.08
N PRO A 4 -7.48 33.27 8.43
CA PRO A 4 -6.42 32.66 9.22
C PRO A 4 -5.94 31.31 8.67
N LEU A 5 -4.66 30.99 8.86
CA LEU A 5 -4.05 29.78 8.31
C LEU A 5 -4.74 28.52 8.82
N GLU A 6 -5.08 28.48 10.10
CA GLU A 6 -5.70 27.34 10.79
C GLU A 6 -7.04 26.97 10.15
N LEU A 7 -7.86 27.97 9.82
CA LEU A 7 -9.14 27.76 9.15
C LEU A 7 -8.95 27.26 7.73
N ARG A 8 -7.93 27.74 7.02
CA ARG A 8 -7.61 27.25 5.66
C ARG A 8 -7.15 25.80 5.69
N LEU A 9 -6.27 25.45 6.62
CA LEU A 9 -5.84 24.06 6.83
C LEU A 9 -7.02 23.15 7.20
N HIS A 10 -7.93 23.63 8.06
CA HIS A 10 -9.14 22.90 8.40
C HIS A 10 -10.02 22.65 7.16
N ILE A 11 -10.24 23.67 6.32
CA ILE A 11 -10.96 23.53 5.06
C ILE A 11 -10.26 22.50 4.13
N TYR A 12 -8.93 22.57 4.02
CA TYR A 12 -8.17 21.63 3.21
C TYR A 12 -8.34 20.18 3.67
N SER A 13 -8.40 19.93 4.98
CA SER A 13 -8.61 18.57 5.52
C SER A 13 -9.93 17.92 5.06
N PHE A 14 -10.97 18.72 4.77
CA PHE A 14 -12.26 18.21 4.27
C PHE A 14 -12.29 18.05 2.75
N ILE A 15 -11.58 18.90 2.01
CA ILE A 15 -11.66 18.95 0.54
C ILE A 15 -10.64 18.00 -0.10
N LEU A 16 -9.43 17.96 0.45
CA LEU A 16 -8.34 17.21 -0.14
C LEU A 16 -8.51 15.70 0.07
N PRO A 17 -7.97 14.89 -0.85
CA PRO A 17 -7.82 13.46 -0.60
C PRO A 17 -7.03 13.24 0.70
N HIS A 18 -7.53 12.36 1.56
CA HIS A 18 -6.83 11.95 2.76
C HIS A 18 -6.92 10.45 2.98
N THR A 19 -5.92 9.89 3.64
CA THR A 19 -5.90 8.47 4.00
C THR A 19 -6.81 8.22 5.18
N ILE A 20 -7.58 7.15 5.08
CA ILE A 20 -8.46 6.69 6.16
C ILE A 20 -7.60 5.77 7.01
N SER A 21 -7.21 6.22 8.20
CA SER A 21 -6.60 5.35 9.21
C SER A 21 -7.69 4.41 9.72
N THR A 22 -7.71 3.17 9.25
CA THR A 22 -8.44 2.10 9.93
C THR A 22 -7.63 1.69 11.16
N ASP A 23 -7.80 2.46 12.23
CA ASP A 23 -7.12 2.33 13.53
C ASP A 23 -7.34 0.97 14.22
N SER A 24 -8.19 0.09 13.68
CA SER A 24 -8.53 -1.20 14.27
C SER A 24 -8.07 -2.43 13.48
N ASP A 25 -7.74 -2.31 12.19
CA ASP A 25 -7.59 -3.50 11.33
C ASP A 25 -6.13 -3.82 11.00
N ILE A 26 -5.25 -2.82 11.00
CA ILE A 26 -3.81 -3.05 10.81
C ILE A 26 -3.24 -3.80 12.03
N VAL A 27 -3.71 -3.48 13.25
CA VAL A 27 -3.28 -4.12 14.50
C VAL A 27 -3.92 -5.50 14.71
N ASN A 28 -5.17 -5.71 14.27
CA ASN A 28 -5.85 -7.00 14.45
C ASN A 28 -5.47 -8.05 13.39
N THR A 29 -5.13 -7.63 12.17
CA THR A 29 -4.60 -8.56 11.14
C THR A 29 -3.22 -9.10 11.51
N LEU A 30 -2.48 -8.40 12.38
CA LEU A 30 -1.21 -8.83 12.98
C LEU A 30 -1.36 -9.89 14.09
N LYS A 31 -2.57 -10.20 14.57
CA LYS A 31 -2.80 -11.20 15.64
C LYS A 31 -3.33 -12.55 15.15
N SER A 32 -3.72 -12.67 13.88
CA SER A 32 -4.27 -13.91 13.32
C SER A 32 -3.37 -14.48 12.24
N THR A 33 -2.14 -14.83 12.62
CA THR A 33 -1.42 -15.94 11.98
C THR A 33 -1.92 -17.24 12.63
N PRO A 34 -2.53 -18.19 11.90
CA PRO A 34 -2.78 -19.51 12.45
C PRO A 34 -1.43 -20.24 12.50
N SER A 35 -0.84 -20.26 13.70
CA SER A 35 0.24 -21.18 14.02
C SER A 35 -0.26 -22.61 13.81
N THR A 36 0.44 -23.33 12.93
CA THR A 36 0.48 -24.79 12.85
C THR A 36 0.43 -25.40 14.25
N SER A 37 -0.65 -26.10 14.56
CA SER A 37 -0.66 -27.18 15.55
C SER A 37 -0.84 -28.48 14.80
N GLN A 38 0.26 -29.22 14.72
CA GLN A 38 0.22 -30.67 14.60
C GLN A 38 -0.60 -31.21 15.77
N ASP A 39 -1.55 -32.10 15.51
CA ASP A 39 -1.81 -33.24 16.37
C ASP A 39 -2.28 -34.41 15.50
N ASN A 40 -1.60 -35.53 15.67
CA ASN A 40 -1.87 -36.80 15.02
C ASN A 40 -3.04 -37.49 15.73
N ASP A 41 -3.96 -38.12 14.99
CA ASP A 41 -4.33 -39.51 15.31
C ASP A 41 -5.02 -40.23 14.13
N SER A 42 -4.73 -41.52 14.09
CA SER A 42 -5.13 -42.58 13.17
C SER A 42 -6.58 -43.03 13.39
N THR A 43 -7.28 -43.51 12.34
CA THR A 43 -7.97 -44.83 12.26
C THR A 43 -9.17 -44.86 11.29
N SER A 44 -9.16 -45.92 10.48
CA SER A 44 -10.15 -46.54 9.58
C SER A 44 -11.66 -46.40 9.90
N GLY A 45 -12.50 -46.37 8.84
CA GLY A 45 -13.92 -46.77 8.93
C GLY A 45 -14.83 -46.26 7.81
N ASN A 46 -15.14 -47.10 6.81
CA ASN A 46 -16.28 -46.95 5.90
C ASN A 46 -17.60 -46.85 6.68
N THR A 47 -18.60 -46.07 6.20
CA THR A 47 -19.98 -46.50 5.83
C THR A 47 -20.87 -45.29 5.47
N SER A 48 -21.84 -45.58 4.60
CA SER A 48 -22.73 -44.81 3.75
C SER A 48 -23.88 -43.99 4.37
N ARG A 49 -24.24 -42.90 3.66
CA ARG A 49 -25.59 -42.37 3.31
C ARG A 49 -26.57 -41.98 4.45
N ILE A 50 -26.98 -40.70 4.49
CA ILE A 50 -28.33 -40.18 4.10
C ILE A 50 -28.43 -38.66 4.42
N SER A 51 -29.15 -37.99 3.53
CA SER A 51 -29.52 -36.57 3.37
C SER A 51 -29.78 -35.68 4.59
N SER A 52 -29.43 -34.39 4.46
CA SER A 52 -30.41 -33.30 4.59
C SER A 52 -29.95 -32.03 3.87
N LEU A 53 -30.91 -31.36 3.24
CA LEU A 53 -30.77 -30.16 2.42
C LEU A 53 -30.29 -28.95 3.24
N GLN A 54 -29.21 -28.30 2.81
CA GLN A 54 -29.12 -26.83 2.86
C GLN A 54 -28.46 -26.29 1.58
N ARG A 55 -29.36 -25.87 0.69
CA ARG A 55 -29.29 -24.81 -0.33
C ARG A 55 -28.06 -23.88 -0.21
N SER A 56 -26.91 -24.29 -0.74
CA SER A 56 -25.79 -23.39 -0.99
C SER A 56 -25.93 -22.82 -2.40
N ASN A 57 -26.36 -21.56 -2.46
CA ASN A 57 -26.39 -20.78 -3.69
C ASN A 57 -25.01 -20.78 -4.35
N SER A 58 -24.98 -21.36 -5.54
CA SER A 58 -23.98 -21.18 -6.57
C SER A 58 -23.72 -19.68 -6.79
N MET A 59 -22.56 -19.18 -6.33
CA MET A 59 -21.88 -18.02 -6.94
C MET A 59 -20.44 -17.79 -6.45
N THR A 60 -19.72 -18.81 -5.99
CA THR A 60 -18.32 -18.63 -5.53
C THR A 60 -17.26 -18.94 -6.59
N SER A 61 -17.63 -19.26 -7.85
CA SER A 61 -16.65 -19.55 -8.91
C SER A 61 -16.30 -18.38 -9.84
N LEU A 62 -16.82 -17.17 -9.62
CA LEU A 62 -16.52 -15.99 -10.46
C LEU A 62 -15.71 -14.88 -9.76
N LEU A 63 -15.32 -15.07 -8.50
CA LEU A 63 -14.51 -14.10 -7.74
C LEU A 63 -13.05 -14.54 -7.53
N LYS A 64 -12.64 -15.67 -8.12
CA LYS A 64 -11.26 -16.19 -8.02
C LYS A 64 -10.25 -15.52 -8.95
N THR A 65 -10.61 -14.40 -9.58
CA THR A 65 -9.73 -13.63 -10.48
C THR A 65 -9.44 -12.21 -10.01
N PHE A 66 -9.75 -11.89 -8.75
CA PHE A 66 -9.16 -10.72 -8.11
C PHE A 66 -7.94 -11.21 -7.34
N LYS A 67 -6.74 -10.98 -7.90
CA LYS A 67 -5.48 -11.10 -7.14
C LYS A 67 -5.73 -10.51 -5.75
N ALA A 68 -5.53 -11.32 -4.71
CA ALA A 68 -5.72 -10.91 -3.33
C ALA A 68 -5.13 -9.52 -3.14
N ALA A 69 -5.92 -8.60 -2.58
CA ALA A 69 -5.41 -7.28 -2.26
C ALA A 69 -4.15 -7.48 -1.40
N PRO A 70 -3.02 -6.82 -1.74
CA PRO A 70 -1.86 -6.86 -0.86
C PRO A 70 -2.33 -6.41 0.50
N VAL A 71 -1.87 -7.13 1.50
CA VAL A 71 -2.39 -7.18 2.86
C VAL A 71 -2.50 -5.79 3.51
N ASN A 72 -1.88 -4.74 2.93
CA ASN A 72 -1.77 -3.41 3.51
C ASN A 72 -1.94 -2.28 2.47
N CYS A 73 -3.03 -2.29 1.72
CA CYS A 73 -3.34 -1.18 0.81
C CYS A 73 -4.00 -0.03 1.59
N THR A 74 -3.31 1.09 1.73
CA THR A 74 -3.88 2.30 2.33
C THR A 74 -5.13 2.74 1.56
N LEU A 75 -6.25 2.87 2.26
CA LEU A 75 -7.49 3.38 1.68
C LEU A 75 -7.52 4.90 1.74
N TRP A 76 -7.80 5.51 0.60
CA TRP A 76 -7.94 6.94 0.47
C TRP A 76 -9.42 7.32 0.42
N ARG A 77 -9.80 8.36 1.15
CA ARG A 77 -11.04 9.06 0.87
C ARG A 77 -10.83 9.92 -0.37
N ARG A 78 -11.72 9.76 -1.35
CA ARG A 78 -11.68 10.56 -2.57
C ARG A 78 -11.97 12.03 -2.23
N GLY A 79 -11.05 12.91 -2.59
CA GLY A 79 -11.21 14.36 -2.49
C GLY A 79 -10.99 15.05 -3.85
N HIS A 80 -10.87 16.37 -3.82
CA HIS A 80 -10.65 17.20 -5.01
C HIS A 80 -9.26 17.84 -5.00
N THR A 81 -8.47 17.56 -6.03
CA THR A 81 -7.13 18.16 -6.22
C THR A 81 -7.14 19.43 -7.07
N ALA A 82 -8.30 19.82 -7.62
CA ALA A 82 -8.43 21.03 -8.44
C ALA A 82 -8.02 22.31 -7.69
N ILE A 83 -8.16 22.31 -6.35
CA ILE A 83 -7.76 23.44 -5.50
C ILE A 83 -6.24 23.74 -5.59
N LEU A 84 -5.42 22.73 -5.93
CA LEU A 84 -3.97 22.89 -6.11
C LEU A 84 -3.63 23.77 -7.32
N ALA A 85 -4.56 23.98 -8.25
CA ALA A 85 -4.34 24.76 -9.46
C ALA A 85 -4.75 26.24 -9.33
N VAL A 86 -5.36 26.65 -8.21
CA VAL A 86 -6.01 27.97 -8.10
C VAL A 86 -4.99 29.09 -7.87
N ASN A 87 -4.06 28.93 -6.93
CA ASN A 87 -3.08 29.96 -6.56
C ASN A 87 -1.85 29.31 -5.90
N HIS A 88 -0.66 29.92 -6.05
CA HIS A 88 0.59 29.44 -5.43
C HIS A 88 0.54 29.29 -3.90
N GLN A 89 -0.07 30.25 -3.18
CA GLN A 89 -0.19 30.18 -1.73
C GLN A 89 -1.03 28.95 -1.33
N ILE A 90 -2.22 28.82 -1.93
CA ILE A 90 -3.13 27.69 -1.69
C ILE A 90 -2.45 26.38 -2.10
N HIS A 91 -1.77 26.37 -3.25
CA HIS A 91 -1.05 25.21 -3.74
C HIS A 91 -0.04 24.71 -2.71
N ASN A 92 0.79 25.59 -2.16
CA ASN A 92 1.82 25.18 -1.22
C ASN A 92 1.20 24.61 0.07
N GLU A 93 0.24 25.33 0.66
CA GLU A 93 -0.41 24.89 1.90
C GLU A 93 -1.20 23.59 1.71
N ALA A 94 -1.96 23.47 0.62
CA ALA A 94 -2.73 22.27 0.31
C ALA A 94 -1.83 21.10 -0.09
N ALA A 95 -0.72 21.32 -0.80
CA ALA A 95 0.24 20.28 -1.10
C ALA A 95 0.94 19.78 0.17
N ASP A 96 1.25 20.67 1.11
CA ASP A 96 1.85 20.29 2.38
C ASP A 96 0.90 19.44 3.23
N VAL A 97 -0.41 19.71 3.23
CA VAL A 97 -1.43 18.85 3.86
C VAL A 97 -1.57 17.52 3.11
N LEU A 98 -1.71 17.56 1.78
CA LEU A 98 -1.94 16.38 0.94
C LEU A 98 -0.78 15.37 1.01
N TYR A 99 0.47 15.85 1.00
CA TYR A 99 1.63 14.98 1.01
C TYR A 99 2.18 14.76 2.43
N GLY A 100 2.02 15.72 3.34
CA GLY A 100 2.63 15.68 4.66
C GLY A 100 1.93 14.77 5.67
N ASP A 101 0.59 14.65 5.58
CA ASP A 101 -0.20 13.95 6.60
C ASP A 101 -0.68 12.57 6.13
N ASN A 102 -0.71 12.34 4.83
CA ASN A 102 -1.18 11.08 4.26
C ASN A 102 -0.12 9.98 4.24
N PHE A 103 -0.60 8.72 4.22
CA PHE A 103 0.21 7.52 4.08
C PHE A 103 0.32 7.05 2.62
N PHE A 104 1.55 6.85 2.15
CA PHE A 104 1.84 6.41 0.79
C PHE A 104 2.25 4.93 0.79
N SER A 105 1.37 4.08 0.26
CA SER A 105 1.64 2.64 0.07
C SER A 105 2.46 2.41 -1.19
N LEU A 106 3.70 1.94 -1.02
CA LEU A 106 4.63 1.61 -2.08
C LEU A 106 4.91 0.12 -2.10
N THR A 107 4.89 -0.50 -3.27
CA THR A 107 5.44 -1.84 -3.49
C THR A 107 6.72 -1.73 -4.30
N ILE A 108 7.79 -2.28 -3.78
CA ILE A 108 9.09 -2.37 -4.43
C ILE A 108 9.29 -3.82 -4.87
N SER A 109 9.33 -4.03 -6.17
CA SER A 109 9.72 -5.29 -6.79
C SER A 109 11.13 -5.15 -7.36
N TYR A 110 11.68 -6.21 -7.96
CA TYR A 110 13.02 -6.18 -8.56
C TYR A 110 13.22 -5.10 -9.65
N ASP A 111 12.21 -4.87 -10.49
CA ASP A 111 12.30 -4.00 -11.67
C ASP A 111 11.61 -2.64 -11.51
N ARG A 112 10.68 -2.52 -10.56
CA ARG A 112 9.77 -1.37 -10.47
C ARG A 112 9.39 -0.99 -9.05
N MET A 113 9.00 0.26 -8.90
CA MET A 113 8.43 0.82 -7.67
C MET A 113 7.04 1.36 -7.98
N LEU A 114 6.02 0.74 -7.37
CA LEU A 114 4.62 1.07 -7.63
C LEU A 114 4.00 1.75 -6.41
N PHE A 115 3.41 2.92 -6.62
CA PHE A 115 2.50 3.52 -5.67
C PHE A 115 1.10 2.96 -5.86
N HIS A 116 0.49 2.50 -4.78
CA HIS A 116 -0.86 1.98 -4.77
C HIS A 116 -1.84 3.02 -4.23
N PHE A 117 -2.81 3.37 -5.08
CA PHE A 117 -3.89 4.27 -4.73
C PHE A 117 -5.21 3.49 -4.82
N ALA A 118 -5.75 3.13 -3.66
CA ALA A 118 -7.10 2.60 -3.53
C ALA A 118 -7.98 3.63 -2.83
N TRP A 119 -9.23 3.75 -3.27
CA TRP A 119 -10.18 4.66 -2.64
C TRP A 119 -11.54 4.02 -2.45
N GLN A 120 -12.26 4.42 -1.41
CA GLN A 120 -13.59 3.88 -1.13
C GLN A 120 -14.67 4.69 -1.84
N LEU A 121 -15.57 4.01 -2.55
CA LEU A 121 -16.81 4.57 -3.09
C LEU A 121 -17.93 4.48 -2.05
N PRO A 122 -18.98 5.34 -2.15
CA PRO A 122 -20.18 5.20 -1.31
C PRO A 122 -20.87 3.83 -1.43
N THR A 123 -20.66 3.13 -2.54
CA THR A 123 -21.16 1.76 -2.78
C THR A 123 -20.40 0.69 -2.00
N GLY A 124 -19.35 1.04 -1.27
CA GLY A 124 -18.46 0.10 -0.57
C GLY A 124 -17.38 -0.51 -1.46
N LEU A 125 -17.44 -0.30 -2.77
CA LEU A 125 -16.38 -0.76 -3.70
C LEU A 125 -15.09 0.02 -3.48
N GLN A 126 -13.96 -0.65 -3.65
CA GLN A 126 -12.62 -0.09 -3.49
C GLN A 126 -11.81 -0.21 -4.79
N PRO A 127 -12.04 0.66 -5.79
CA PRO A 127 -11.21 0.69 -6.97
C PRO A 127 -9.76 0.96 -6.60
N ARG A 128 -8.86 0.33 -7.34
CA ARG A 128 -7.42 0.44 -7.12
C ARG A 128 -6.72 0.81 -8.41
N ARG A 129 -5.73 1.69 -8.29
CA ARG A 129 -4.76 2.01 -9.34
C ARG A 129 -3.35 1.89 -8.80
N SER A 130 -2.44 1.57 -9.71
CA SER A 130 -1.01 1.52 -9.41
C SER A 130 -0.29 2.43 -10.40
N PHE A 131 0.63 3.23 -9.88
CA PHE A 131 1.42 4.18 -10.68
C PHE A 131 2.90 3.93 -10.43
N GLU A 132 3.74 4.12 -11.44
CA GLU A 132 5.18 4.06 -11.23
C GLU A 132 5.63 5.28 -10.41
N PHE A 133 6.10 5.04 -9.19
CA PHE A 133 6.22 6.06 -8.16
C PHE A 133 7.10 7.24 -8.58
N LEU A 134 8.31 6.93 -9.08
CA LEU A 134 9.29 7.96 -9.45
C LEU A 134 8.92 8.72 -10.74
N GLN A 135 8.08 8.15 -11.60
CA GLN A 135 7.63 8.81 -12.82
C GLN A 135 6.38 9.66 -12.57
N TRP A 136 5.52 9.21 -11.66
CA TRP A 136 4.24 9.86 -11.40
C TRP A 136 4.37 11.11 -10.54
N PHE A 137 5.26 11.10 -9.55
CA PHE A 137 5.44 12.23 -8.64
C PHE A 137 6.65 13.07 -9.01
N SER A 138 6.47 14.38 -9.04
CA SER A 138 7.57 15.32 -9.16
C SER A 138 8.44 15.29 -7.90
N HIS A 139 9.73 15.55 -8.06
CA HIS A 139 10.70 15.59 -6.95
C HIS A 139 10.28 16.55 -5.82
N GLY A 140 9.64 17.68 -6.16
CA GLY A 140 9.14 18.63 -5.18
C GLY A 140 7.99 18.08 -4.32
N ASN A 141 7.13 17.23 -4.90
CA ASN A 141 6.03 16.60 -4.17
C ASN A 141 6.48 15.42 -3.34
N ILE A 142 7.44 14.62 -3.84
CA ILE A 142 8.04 13.54 -3.05
C ILE A 142 8.68 14.11 -1.77
N ARG A 143 9.30 15.29 -1.85
CA ARG A 143 9.91 15.97 -0.68
C ARG A 143 8.91 16.29 0.43
N ARG A 144 7.64 16.47 0.08
CA ARG A 144 6.58 16.76 1.04
C ARG A 144 6.01 15.50 1.68
N MET A 145 6.28 14.32 1.12
CA MET A 145 5.77 13.04 1.64
C MET A 145 6.52 12.62 2.89
N ARG A 146 5.79 12.27 3.96
CA ARG A 146 6.40 11.96 5.27
C ARG A 146 6.12 10.56 5.80
N ASN A 147 5.03 9.93 5.33
CA ASN A 147 4.56 8.65 5.86
C ASN A 147 4.50 7.64 4.72
N PHE A 148 5.31 6.58 4.80
CA PHE A 148 5.39 5.54 3.78
C PHE A 148 5.09 4.17 4.38
N LEU A 149 4.29 3.38 3.65
CA LEU A 149 4.12 1.95 3.88
C LEU A 149 4.81 1.23 2.74
N ILE A 150 5.99 0.67 2.98
CA ILE A 150 6.82 0.05 1.97
C ILE A 150 6.64 -1.47 2.07
N THR A 151 6.12 -2.05 1.01
CA THR A 151 6.04 -3.50 0.84
C THR A 151 7.12 -3.91 -0.14
N ILE A 152 7.99 -4.82 0.27
CA ILE A 152 9.05 -5.38 -0.55
C ILE A 152 8.53 -6.72 -1.05
N GLU A 153 8.30 -6.79 -2.36
CA GLU A 153 7.87 -8.01 -3.04
C GLU A 153 9.11 -8.80 -3.44
N TYR A 154 9.41 -9.86 -2.68
CA TYR A 154 10.50 -10.78 -2.96
C TYR A 154 9.95 -12.04 -3.62
N VAL A 155 9.43 -11.90 -4.84
CA VAL A 155 8.89 -13.05 -5.58
C VAL A 155 10.06 -13.88 -6.12
N ASP A 156 10.41 -14.92 -5.37
CA ASP A 156 11.11 -16.08 -5.92
C ASP A 156 10.03 -16.97 -6.56
N SER A 157 9.78 -16.79 -7.87
CA SER A 157 8.74 -17.53 -8.60
C SER A 157 9.01 -19.04 -8.71
N TYR A 158 10.06 -19.53 -8.07
CA TYR A 158 10.57 -20.89 -8.16
C TYR A 158 10.26 -21.72 -6.91
N THR A 159 8.99 -21.81 -6.51
CA THR A 159 8.55 -22.65 -5.38
C THR A 159 8.76 -24.17 -5.60
N SER A 160 9.21 -24.61 -6.78
CA SER A 160 9.46 -26.04 -7.08
C SER A 160 10.75 -26.33 -7.85
N THR A 161 11.57 -25.34 -8.19
CA THR A 161 12.75 -25.57 -9.05
C THR A 161 13.93 -24.70 -8.64
N VAL A 162 14.97 -25.29 -8.05
CA VAL A 162 16.19 -24.56 -7.69
C VAL A 162 16.93 -24.16 -8.97
N LYS A 163 16.85 -22.88 -9.35
CA LYS A 163 17.61 -22.33 -10.47
C LYS A 163 18.92 -21.72 -9.97
N TYR A 164 20.02 -22.42 -10.23
CA TYR A 164 21.35 -21.84 -10.06
C TYR A 164 21.62 -20.85 -11.20
N ASN A 165 21.49 -19.55 -10.94
CA ASN A 165 21.95 -18.52 -11.85
C ASN A 165 23.43 -18.24 -11.57
N CYS A 166 24.33 -18.72 -12.43
CA CYS A 166 25.75 -18.40 -12.37
C CYS A 166 26.03 -17.22 -13.31
N GLY A 167 26.39 -16.05 -12.77
CA GLY A 167 26.95 -14.93 -13.56
C GLY A 167 26.18 -13.60 -13.51
N GLY A 168 25.02 -13.51 -12.86
CA GLY A 168 24.29 -12.25 -12.65
C GLY A 168 24.29 -11.81 -11.18
N ALA A 169 24.07 -10.52 -10.93
CA ALA A 169 24.02 -9.99 -9.56
C ALA A 169 22.81 -10.51 -8.73
N GLY A 170 21.82 -11.12 -9.39
CA GLY A 170 20.66 -11.77 -8.76
C GLY A 170 19.50 -10.83 -8.44
N LEU A 171 18.37 -11.42 -8.04
CA LEU A 171 17.14 -10.72 -7.67
C LEU A 171 17.38 -9.74 -6.51
N THR A 172 18.14 -10.19 -5.51
CA THR A 172 18.51 -9.41 -4.33
C THR A 172 19.28 -8.14 -4.70
N ALA A 173 20.17 -8.19 -5.69
CA ALA A 173 20.92 -7.01 -6.11
C ALA A 173 20.05 -5.98 -6.83
N GLY A 174 19.11 -6.43 -7.69
CA GLY A 174 18.18 -5.50 -8.33
C GLY A 174 17.24 -4.84 -7.34
N LEU A 175 16.71 -5.63 -6.39
CA LEU A 175 15.87 -5.11 -5.31
C LEU A 175 16.64 -4.11 -4.43
N LYS A 176 17.89 -4.44 -4.05
CA LYS A 176 18.80 -3.50 -3.37
C LYS A 176 18.97 -2.22 -4.18
N GLY A 177 19.15 -2.32 -5.49
CA GLY A 177 19.24 -1.16 -6.38
C GLY A 177 17.98 -0.29 -6.38
N GLN A 178 16.78 -0.87 -6.34
CA GLN A 178 15.53 -0.10 -6.25
C GLN A 178 15.39 0.59 -4.90
N VAL A 179 15.68 -0.12 -3.81
CA VAL A 179 15.67 0.46 -2.45
C VAL A 179 16.70 1.59 -2.35
N GLU A 180 17.91 1.40 -2.87
CA GLU A 180 18.93 2.44 -2.91
C GLU A 180 18.48 3.65 -3.73
N ARG A 181 17.82 3.44 -4.86
CA ARG A 181 17.25 4.51 -5.69
C ARG A 181 16.17 5.30 -4.93
N LEU A 182 15.28 4.61 -4.22
CA LEU A 182 14.28 5.24 -3.37
C LEU A 182 14.94 6.07 -2.26
N VAL A 183 15.88 5.47 -1.53
CA VAL A 183 16.61 6.14 -0.44
C VAL A 183 17.37 7.34 -0.97
N LYS A 184 17.98 7.25 -2.16
CA LYS A 184 18.67 8.36 -2.80
C LYS A 184 17.72 9.52 -3.11
N GLU A 185 16.53 9.25 -3.63
CA GLU A 185 15.54 10.31 -3.87
C GLU A 185 15.03 10.93 -2.57
N LEU A 186 14.76 10.12 -1.54
CA LEU A 186 14.35 10.63 -0.23
C LEU A 186 15.47 11.45 0.46
N ARG A 187 16.74 11.03 0.30
CA ARG A 187 17.92 11.73 0.88
C ARG A 187 18.33 12.97 0.12
N ARG A 188 18.26 12.95 -1.22
CA ARG A 188 18.52 14.14 -2.06
C ARG A 188 17.60 15.30 -1.67
N GLN A 189 16.47 14.98 -1.06
CA GLN A 189 15.46 15.91 -0.59
C GLN A 189 15.71 16.44 0.85
N GLY A 190 16.72 15.92 1.56
CA GLY A 190 17.09 16.28 2.94
C GLY A 190 18.04 17.47 3.10
N GLY A 191 18.00 18.45 2.19
CA GLY A 191 18.77 19.70 2.33
C GLY A 191 18.19 20.60 3.42
N SER A 192 18.81 20.57 4.61
CA SER A 192 18.77 21.51 5.77
C SER A 192 17.41 21.89 6.41
N VAL A 193 16.29 21.94 5.67
CA VAL A 193 15.01 22.51 6.14
C VAL A 193 13.81 21.55 5.98
N THR A 194 14.01 20.35 5.41
CA THR A 194 12.91 19.40 5.23
C THR A 194 12.65 18.63 6.53
N PRO A 195 11.40 18.54 7.02
CA PRO A 195 11.09 17.71 8.17
C PRO A 195 11.40 16.24 7.86
N PRO A 196 11.93 15.49 8.84
CA PRO A 196 12.34 14.11 8.64
C PRO A 196 11.14 13.21 8.28
N LEU A 197 11.44 12.09 7.62
CA LEU A 197 10.52 10.95 7.50
C LEU A 197 9.91 10.67 8.88
N LYS A 198 8.57 10.68 8.95
CA LYS A 198 7.84 10.51 10.20
C LYS A 198 7.56 9.04 10.46
N TYR A 199 7.13 8.31 9.42
CA TYR A 199 6.74 6.91 9.53
C TYR A 199 7.20 6.13 8.31
N VAL A 200 7.86 5.01 8.56
CA VAL A 200 8.22 4.02 7.55
C VAL A 200 7.99 2.64 8.14
N GLU A 201 7.13 1.87 7.49
CA GLU A 201 6.94 0.45 7.76
C GLU A 201 7.43 -0.34 6.57
N VAL A 202 8.24 -1.37 6.82
CA VAL A 202 8.81 -2.22 5.78
C VAL A 202 8.32 -3.64 6.01
N MET A 203 7.64 -4.19 5.01
CA MET A 203 7.16 -5.58 5.05
C MET A 203 7.82 -6.36 3.92
N LEU A 204 8.31 -7.55 4.24
CA LEU A 204 8.80 -8.50 3.24
C LEU A 204 7.67 -9.47 2.93
N LEU A 205 7.34 -9.61 1.65
CA LEU A 205 6.47 -10.67 1.16
C LEU A 205 7.34 -11.73 0.49
N ASP A 206 7.33 -12.93 1.08
CA ASP A 206 7.92 -14.16 0.55
C ASP A 206 6.96 -14.86 -0.43
#